data_AF-A0A6V7JPM7-F1
#
_entry.id   AF-A0A6V7JPM7-F1
#
_cell.length_a   1.000
_cell.length_b   1.000
_cell.length_c   1.000
_cell.angle_alpha   90.00
_cell.angle_beta   90.00
_cell.angle_gamma   90.00
#
_symmetry.space_group_name_H-M   'P 1'
#
loop_
_entity.id
_entity.type
_entity.pdbx_description
1 polymer ?
#
loop_
_entity_poly.entity_id
_entity_poly.type
_entity_poly.pdbx_seq_one_letter_code
_entity_poly.pdbx_strand_id
1 'polypeptide(L)'
;NTAYFGLLDICKPKAGETLVVSGAAGAVGSHVGQIGKILGMKVIGVAGSDDKCQWLTKELGFDHAVNYKTQKISAELRKIAPNGVDCYFDN
;
A
#
# COMPACT_ATOMS: atom_id res chain seq x y z
N ASN A 1 1.05 0.94 -17.83
CA ASN A 1 0.10 2.01 -18.20
C ASN A 1 -1.12 2.13 -17.30
N THR A 2 -1.54 1.11 -16.55
CA THR A 2 -2.76 1.18 -15.72
C THR A 2 -2.54 1.79 -14.33
N ALA A 3 -1.39 1.54 -13.69
CA ALA A 3 -1.09 2.02 -12.33
C ALA A 3 -1.03 3.55 -12.18
N TYR A 4 -0.43 4.23 -13.16
CA TYR A 4 -0.24 5.69 -13.10
C TYR A 4 -1.57 6.46 -13.22
N PHE A 5 -2.45 6.03 -14.13
CA PHE A 5 -3.76 6.64 -14.29
C PHE A 5 -4.73 6.28 -13.15
N GLY A 6 -4.72 5.02 -12.67
CA GLY A 6 -5.57 4.62 -11.55
C GLY A 6 -5.29 5.39 -10.24
N LEU A 7 -4.01 5.68 -9.94
CA LEU A 7 -3.65 6.40 -8.72
C LEU A 7 -3.90 7.92 -8.83
N LEU A 8 -3.58 8.54 -9.97
CA LEU A 8 -3.62 10.00 -10.11
C LEU A 8 -5.03 10.54 -10.49
N ASP A 9 -5.81 9.84 -11.33
CA ASP A 9 -7.14 10.31 -11.73
C ASP A 9 -8.23 9.99 -10.70
N ILE A 10 -8.12 8.85 -9.99
CA ILE A 10 -9.17 8.38 -9.07
C ILE A 10 -8.95 8.91 -7.64
N CYS A 11 -7.71 8.90 -7.15
CA CYS A 11 -7.45 9.22 -5.74
C CYS A 11 -6.99 10.66 -5.48
N LYS A 12 -6.51 11.41 -6.49
CA LYS A 12 -5.96 12.79 -6.31
C LYS A 12 -5.07 12.90 -5.05
N PRO A 13 -4.02 12.06 -4.97
CA PRO A 13 -3.30 11.79 -3.73
C PRO A 13 -2.76 13.06 -3.10
N LYS A 14 -3.02 13.25 -1.80
CA LYS A 14 -2.45 14.32 -0.98
C LYS A 14 -1.44 13.75 0.00
N ALA A 15 -0.41 14.55 0.28
CA ALA A 15 0.53 14.23 1.33
C ALA A 15 -0.20 14.05 2.67
N GLY A 16 0.15 13.01 3.42
CA GLY A 16 -0.48 12.63 4.68
C GLY A 16 -1.70 11.71 4.56
N GLU A 17 -2.24 11.48 3.37
CA GLU A 17 -3.31 10.49 3.13
C GLU A 17 -2.77 9.05 3.16
N THR A 18 -3.67 8.09 3.40
CA THR A 18 -3.34 6.67 3.49
C THR A 18 -3.70 5.93 2.19
N LEU A 19 -2.68 5.35 1.57
CA LEU A 19 -2.77 4.46 0.41
C LEU A 19 -2.61 3.00 0.85
N VAL A 20 -3.57 2.16 0.51
CA VAL A 20 -3.46 0.70 0.63
C VAL A 20 -3.28 0.09 -0.76
N VAL A 21 -2.34 -0.83 -0.90
CA VAL A 21 -2.05 -1.53 -2.16
C VAL A 21 -2.22 -3.03 -1.97
N SER A 22 -3.17 -3.63 -2.68
CA SER A 22 -3.31 -5.09 -2.77
C SER A 22 -2.29 -5.66 -3.75
N GLY A 23 -1.84 -6.91 -3.53
CA GLY A 23 -0.80 -7.51 -4.36
C GLY A 23 0.49 -6.67 -4.42
N ALA A 24 0.84 -5.97 -3.35
CA ALA A 24 1.86 -4.92 -3.34
C ALA A 24 3.27 -5.43 -3.69
N ALA A 25 3.54 -6.71 -3.46
CA ALA A 25 4.81 -7.33 -3.84
C ALA A 25 4.89 -7.75 -5.32
N GLY A 26 3.88 -7.44 -6.13
CA GLY A 26 3.87 -7.66 -7.58
C GLY A 26 4.57 -6.53 -8.35
N ALA A 27 4.75 -6.73 -9.66
CA ALA A 27 5.41 -5.73 -10.52
C ALA A 27 4.67 -4.39 -10.52
N VAL A 28 3.34 -4.39 -10.58
CA VAL A 28 2.55 -3.14 -10.61
C VAL A 28 2.45 -2.51 -9.22
N GLY A 29 2.04 -3.30 -8.21
CA GLY A 29 1.83 -2.81 -6.83
C GLY A 29 3.09 -2.22 -6.18
N SER A 30 4.27 -2.78 -6.46
CA SER A 30 5.52 -2.29 -5.89
C SER A 30 5.89 -0.89 -6.41
N HIS A 31 5.60 -0.60 -7.68
CA HIS A 31 5.80 0.74 -8.25
C HIS A 31 4.74 1.73 -7.73
N VAL A 32 3.47 1.31 -7.62
CA VAL A 32 2.39 2.15 -7.08
C VAL A 32 2.72 2.61 -5.66
N GLY A 33 3.17 1.70 -4.79
CA GLY A 33 3.51 2.08 -3.43
C GLY A 33 4.71 3.03 -3.34
N GLN A 34 5.75 2.82 -4.16
CA GLN A 34 6.87 3.76 -4.22
C GLN A 34 6.45 5.15 -4.71
N ILE A 35 5.56 5.23 -5.70
CA ILE A 35 4.97 6.51 -6.15
C ILE A 35 4.21 7.16 -4.99
N GLY A 36 3.38 6.41 -4.26
CA GLY A 36 2.67 6.91 -3.07
C GLY A 36 3.62 7.46 -2.00
N LYS A 37 4.75 6.79 -1.75
CA LYS A 37 5.79 7.27 -0.83
C LYS A 37 6.41 8.58 -1.30
N ILE A 38 6.74 8.70 -2.60
CA ILE A 38 7.27 9.93 -3.20
C ILE A 38 6.26 11.09 -3.06
N LEU A 39 4.96 10.81 -3.16
CA LEU A 39 3.88 11.78 -2.99
C LEU A 39 3.60 12.13 -1.50
N GLY A 40 4.38 11.60 -0.57
CA GLY A 40 4.25 11.89 0.86
C GLY A 40 3.05 11.20 1.53
N MET A 41 2.53 10.13 0.94
CA MET A 41 1.45 9.34 1.52
C MET A 41 1.98 8.34 2.54
N LYS A 42 1.08 7.90 3.43
CA LYS A 42 1.26 6.68 4.22
C LYS A 42 0.87 5.49 3.36
N VAL A 43 1.81 4.61 3.06
CA VAL A 43 1.61 3.47 2.15
C VAL A 43 1.63 2.16 2.92
N ILE A 44 0.55 1.39 2.76
CA ILE A 44 0.34 0.09 3.38
C ILE A 44 0.23 -0.96 2.28
N GLY A 45 1.11 -1.94 2.30
CA GLY A 45 1.13 -3.04 1.33
C GLY A 45 0.40 -4.27 1.86
N VAL A 46 -0.28 -5.01 0.99
CA VAL A 46 -0.83 -6.33 1.30
C VAL A 46 -0.15 -7.38 0.43
N ALA A 47 0.41 -8.41 1.06
CA ALA A 47 1.12 -9.48 0.37
C ALA A 47 0.83 -10.86 0.99
N GLY A 48 1.19 -11.93 0.27
CA GLY A 48 0.81 -13.30 0.63
C GLY A 48 1.89 -14.13 1.35
N SER A 49 2.94 -13.48 1.85
CA SER A 49 3.98 -14.10 2.68
C SER A 49 4.71 -13.04 3.51
N ASP A 50 5.33 -13.46 4.62
CA ASP A 50 6.07 -12.56 5.51
C ASP A 50 7.32 -12.01 4.82
N ASP A 51 8.03 -12.82 4.03
CA ASP A 51 9.19 -12.38 3.25
C ASP A 51 8.85 -11.22 2.30
N LYS A 52 7.69 -11.30 1.64
CA LYS A 52 7.20 -10.23 0.76
C LYS A 52 6.85 -8.97 1.56
N CYS A 53 6.27 -9.12 2.75
CA CYS A 53 5.96 -7.99 3.62
C CYS A 53 7.23 -7.31 4.15
N GLN A 54 8.25 -8.09 4.48
CA GLN A 54 9.57 -7.56 4.87
C GLN A 54 10.24 -6.84 3.71
N TRP A 55 10.20 -7.41 2.51
CA TRP A 55 10.74 -6.75 1.32
C TRP A 55 10.07 -5.39 1.05
N LEU A 56 8.74 -5.32 1.13
CA LEU A 56 7.99 -4.07 0.95
C LEU A 56 8.40 -2.98 1.95
N THR A 57 8.57 -3.34 3.22
CA THR A 57 8.85 -2.37 4.29
C THR A 57 10.33 -1.98 4.36
N LYS A 58 11.24 -2.94 4.20
CA LYS A 58 12.69 -2.71 4.34
C LYS A 58 13.34 -2.16 3.07
N GLU A 59 12.98 -2.70 1.90
CA GLU A 59 13.64 -2.34 0.64
C GLU A 59 12.87 -1.25 -0.12
N LEU A 60 11.53 -1.32 -0.15
CA LEU A 60 10.70 -0.40 -0.93
C LEU A 60 10.18 0.80 -0.13
N GLY A 61 10.42 0.84 1.18
CA GLY A 61 10.07 1.97 2.04
C GLY A 61 8.58 2.13 2.34
N PHE A 62 7.79 1.05 2.25
CA PHE A 62 6.40 1.07 2.72
C PHE A 62 6.36 1.29 4.24
N ASP A 63 5.37 2.03 4.72
CA ASP A 63 5.22 2.29 6.17
C ASP A 63 4.79 1.01 6.91
N HIS A 64 3.93 0.21 6.29
CA HIS A 64 3.50 -1.08 6.82
C HIS A 64 3.24 -2.08 5.69
N ALA A 65 3.35 -3.37 6.02
CA ALA A 65 2.88 -4.45 5.17
C ALA A 65 2.11 -5.49 5.98
N VAL A 66 1.03 -6.02 5.39
CA VAL A 66 0.14 -7.00 6.00
C VAL A 66 0.19 -8.29 5.21
N ASN A 67 0.47 -9.40 5.89
CA ASN A 67 0.36 -10.72 5.31
C ASN A 67 -1.09 -11.21 5.42
N TYR A 68 -1.85 -11.19 4.33
CA TYR A 68 -3.26 -11.57 4.35
C TYR A 68 -3.52 -13.05 4.66
N LYS A 69 -2.49 -13.91 4.61
CA LYS A 69 -2.62 -15.33 4.95
C LYS A 69 -2.49 -15.60 6.45
N THR A 70 -1.77 -14.76 7.18
CA THR A 70 -1.50 -14.94 8.61
C THR A 70 -2.20 -13.90 9.47
N GLN A 71 -2.63 -12.78 8.88
CA GLN A 71 -3.24 -11.65 9.57
C GLN A 71 -4.58 -11.28 8.95
N LYS A 72 -5.50 -10.78 9.79
CA LYS A 72 -6.76 -10.20 9.31
C LYS A 72 -6.52 -8.75 8.88
N ILE A 73 -6.61 -8.50 7.58
CA ILE A 73 -6.41 -7.16 6.99
C ILE A 73 -7.23 -6.10 7.72
N SER A 74 -8.52 -6.36 8.00
CA SER A 74 -9.40 -5.39 8.66
C SER A 74 -9.02 -5.08 10.11
N ALA A 75 -8.34 -6.00 10.80
CA ALA A 75 -7.84 -5.76 12.15
C ALA A 75 -6.54 -4.94 12.11
N GLU A 76 -5.65 -5.24 11.17
CA GLU A 76 -4.39 -4.52 11.01
C GLU A 76 -4.61 -3.10 10.50
N LEU A 77 -5.46 -2.91 9.48
CA LEU A 77 -5.82 -1.58 8.96
C LEU A 77 -6.39 -0.67 10.05
N ARG A 78 -7.20 -1.19 10.98
CA ARG A 78 -7.69 -0.38 12.12
C ARG A 78 -6.59 0.09 13.07
N LYS A 79 -5.50 -0.67 13.20
CA LYS A 79 -4.35 -0.30 14.05
C LYS A 79 -3.44 0.69 13.35
N ILE A 80 -3.14 0.44 12.08
CA ILE A 80 -2.12 1.20 11.33
C ILE A 80 -2.71 2.41 10.59
N ALA A 81 -4.00 2.41 10.27
CA ALA A 81 -4.69 3.49 9.58
C ALA A 81 -5.92 3.96 10.40
N PRO A 82 -5.70 4.56 11.59
CA PRO A 82 -6.80 4.97 12.48
C PRO A 82 -7.69 6.05 11.87
N ASN A 83 -7.16 6.84 10.94
CA ASN A 83 -7.89 7.89 10.21
C ASN A 83 -8.64 7.34 8.98
N GLY A 84 -8.58 6.04 8.72
CA GLY A 84 -9.17 5.41 7.55
C GLY A 84 -8.20 5.24 6.37
N VAL A 85 -8.74 4.80 5.25
CA VAL A 85 -8.02 4.56 3.99
C VAL A 85 -8.60 5.52 2.95
N ASP A 86 -7.77 6.44 2.46
CA ASP A 86 -8.17 7.44 1.48
C ASP A 86 -8.12 6.88 0.06
N CYS A 87 -7.15 5.99 -0.21
CA CYS A 87 -7.00 5.34 -1.51
C CYS A 87 -6.73 3.85 -1.36
N TYR A 88 -7.41 3.03 -2.15
CA TYR A 88 -7.20 1.59 -2.25
C TYR A 88 -6.89 1.22 -3.70
N PHE A 89 -5.69 0.72 -3.95
CA PHE A 89 -5.27 0.18 -5.23
C PHE A 89 -5.40 -1.33 -5.21
N ASP A 90 -6.25 -1.88 -6.07
CA ASP A 90 -6.43 -3.33 -6.24
C ASP A 90 -5.69 -3.84 -7.48
N ASN A 91 -4.97 -4.95 -7.34
CA ASN A 91 -4.17 -5.58 -8.41
C ASN A 91 -4.47 -7.07 -8.53
#